data_AF-A0A7C4WXB9-F1
#
_entry.id   AF-A0A7C4WXB9-F1
#
_cell.length_a   1.000
_cell.length_b   1.000
_cell.length_c   1.000
_cell.angle_alpha   90.00
_cell.angle_beta   90.00
_cell.angle_gamma   90.00
#
_symmetry.space_group_name_H-M   'P 1'
#
loop_
_entity.id
_entity.type
_entity.pdbx_description
1 polymer ?
#
loop_
_entity_poly.entity_id
_entity_poly.type
_entity_poly.pdbx_seq_one_letter_code
_entity_poly.pdbx_strand_id
1 'polypeptide(L)'
;MSYEITKQEYGNDVYFTVRWSPLIKADRHVINSQVPAVAGIVELYFQDTHGKMNLYAIVRSYYGGLRATLRSATDPELEKDERRRTILLLHEEKIFFRYSCIES
;
A
#
# COMPACT_ATOMS: atom_id res chain seq x y z
N MET A 1 -4.03 13.12 -11.37
CA MET A 1 -4.39 11.80 -11.96
C MET A 1 -4.98 10.95 -10.85
N SER A 2 -6.08 10.25 -11.08
CA SER A 2 -6.63 9.29 -10.11
C SER A 2 -5.92 7.94 -10.23
N TYR A 3 -5.53 7.35 -9.09
CA TYR A 3 -4.99 5.99 -8.98
C TYR A 3 -6.13 5.10 -8.50
N GLU A 4 -6.89 4.55 -9.44
CA GLU A 4 -8.17 3.91 -9.15
C GLU A 4 -8.25 2.49 -9.71
N ILE A 5 -9.09 1.68 -9.07
CA ILE A 5 -9.50 0.38 -9.57
C ILE A 5 -10.79 0.58 -10.36
N THR A 6 -10.75 0.28 -11.66
CA THR A 6 -11.94 0.33 -12.51
C THR A 6 -12.47 -1.07 -12.78
N LYS A 7 -13.80 -1.18 -12.88
CA LYS A 7 -14.53 -2.39 -13.22
C LYS A 7 -15.13 -2.25 -14.61
N GLN A 8 -15.01 -3.28 -15.43
CA GLN A 8 -15.65 -3.38 -16.73
C GLN A 8 -16.38 -4.72 -16.83
N GLU A 9 -17.61 -4.71 -17.32
CA GLU A 9 -18.43 -5.91 -17.52
C GLU A 9 -18.61 -6.14 -19.01
N TYR A 10 -18.43 -7.38 -19.47
CA TYR A 10 -18.65 -7.78 -20.86
C TYR A 10 -19.34 -9.14 -20.88
N GLY A 11 -20.63 -9.14 -21.23
CA GLY A 11 -21.45 -10.34 -21.14
C GLY A 11 -21.55 -10.84 -19.69
N ASN A 12 -21.08 -12.06 -19.44
CA ASN A 12 -21.00 -12.66 -18.11
C ASN A 12 -19.63 -12.51 -17.45
N ASP A 13 -18.68 -11.86 -18.12
CA ASP A 13 -17.31 -11.69 -17.63
C ASP A 13 -17.14 -10.32 -16.97
N VAL A 14 -16.34 -10.29 -15.90
CA VAL A 14 -16.00 -9.07 -15.17
C VAL A 14 -14.48 -8.90 -15.16
N TYR A 15 -14.04 -7.73 -15.60
CA TYR A 15 -12.64 -7.34 -15.66
C TYR A 15 -12.37 -6.20 -14.69
N PHE A 16 -11.23 -6.26 -13.99
CA PHE A 16 -10.75 -5.20 -13.12
C PHE A 16 -9.42 -4.68 -13.64
N THR A 17 -9.30 -3.36 -13.76
CA THR A 17 -8.01 -2.70 -14.05
C THR A 17 -7.55 -1.94 -12.82
N VAL A 18 -6.37 -2.27 -12.31
CA VAL A 18 -5.77 -1.59 -11.16
C VAL A 18 -4.76 -0.57 -11.64
N ARG A 19 -5.06 0.72 -11.49
CA ARG A 19 -4.11 1.80 -11.73
C ARG A 19 -3.39 2.17 -10.44
N TRP A 20 -2.13 1.76 -10.34
CA TRP A 20 -1.29 2.04 -9.18
C TRP A 20 -0.75 3.46 -9.17
N SER A 21 -0.57 4.02 -7.96
CA SER A 21 0.32 5.14 -7.74
C SER A 21 1.76 4.79 -8.14
N PRO A 22 2.64 5.79 -8.35
CA PRO A 22 4.08 5.56 -8.32
C PRO A 22 4.49 4.79 -7.04
N LEU A 23 5.64 4.12 -7.10
CA LEU A 23 6.26 3.54 -5.92
C LEU A 23 6.88 4.67 -5.09
N ILE A 24 6.44 4.82 -3.85
CA ILE A 24 6.73 5.95 -2.98
C ILE A 24 7.45 5.44 -1.73
N LYS A 25 8.50 6.14 -1.28
CA LYS A 25 9.16 5.82 0.00
C LYS A 25 8.18 6.06 1.15
N ALA A 26 8.07 5.10 2.06
CA ALA A 26 7.23 5.24 3.24
C ALA A 26 7.84 6.26 4.19
N ASP A 27 7.13 7.37 4.37
CA ASP A 27 7.45 8.43 5.32
C ASP A 27 6.13 8.98 5.88
N ARG A 28 6.13 9.35 7.16
CA ARG A 28 4.92 9.82 7.85
C ARG A 28 4.33 11.08 7.21
N HIS A 29 5.16 12.03 6.79
CA HIS A 29 4.70 13.26 6.14
C HIS A 29 4.16 12.98 4.75
N VAL A 30 4.82 12.10 3.99
CA VAL A 30 4.36 11.66 2.67
C VAL A 30 3.01 10.94 2.75
N ILE A 31 2.86 9.99 3.67
CA ILE A 31 1.60 9.26 3.88
C ILE A 31 0.48 10.24 4.25
N ASN A 32 0.72 11.20 5.12
CA ASN A 32 -0.30 12.16 5.55
C ASN A 32 -0.71 13.16 4.47
N SER A 33 0.21 13.55 3.60
CA SER A 33 -0.02 14.57 2.56
C SER A 33 -0.54 14.00 1.24
N GLN A 34 -0.12 12.79 0.85
CA GLN A 34 -0.38 12.25 -0.50
C GLN A 34 -1.38 11.09 -0.53
N VAL A 35 -1.63 10.42 0.60
CA VAL A 35 -2.50 9.24 0.61
C VAL A 35 -3.94 9.65 0.97
N PRO A 36 -4.93 9.34 0.10
CA PRO A 36 -6.31 9.65 0.37
C PRO A 36 -6.87 8.77 1.50
N ALA A 37 -7.84 9.30 2.26
CA ALA A 37 -8.56 8.53 3.28
C ALA A 37 -9.81 7.87 2.70
N VAL A 38 -9.61 7.05 1.68
CA VAL A 38 -10.67 6.29 0.98
C VAL A 38 -10.35 4.80 0.98
N ALA A 39 -11.31 3.95 0.65
CA ALA A 39 -11.06 2.53 0.52
C ALA A 39 -10.10 2.22 -0.65
N GLY A 40 -9.43 1.08 -0.60
CA GLY A 40 -8.50 0.69 -1.65
C GLY A 40 -7.59 -0.47 -1.28
N ILE A 41 -6.56 -0.66 -2.09
CA ILE A 41 -5.51 -1.65 -1.87
C ILE A 41 -4.13 -1.00 -1.84
N VAL A 42 -3.23 -1.60 -1.09
CA VAL A 42 -1.85 -1.16 -0.89
C VAL A 42 -0.91 -2.34 -1.09
N GLU A 43 0.20 -2.09 -1.76
CA GLU A 43 1.35 -2.99 -1.77
C GLU A 43 2.52 -2.34 -1.02
N LEU A 44 3.17 -3.12 -0.16
CA LEU A 44 4.31 -2.72 0.66
C LEU A 44 5.55 -3.51 0.27
N TYR A 45 6.65 -2.79 0.11
CA TYR A 45 7.92 -3.28 -0.36
C TYR A 45 9.03 -2.91 0.61
N PHE A 46 10.05 -3.74 0.71
CA PHE A 46 11.34 -3.34 1.23
C PHE A 46 12.40 -3.41 0.12
N GLN A 47 13.35 -2.49 0.15
CA GLN A 47 14.52 -2.55 -0.74
C GLN A 47 15.65 -3.34 -0.07
N ASP A 48 16.16 -4.37 -0.73
CA ASP A 48 17.31 -5.11 -0.23
C ASP A 48 18.65 -4.39 -0.48
N THR A 49 19.75 -5.01 -0.07
CA THR A 49 21.11 -4.46 -0.23
C THR A 49 21.56 -4.34 -1.69
N HIS A 50 20.95 -5.09 -2.61
CA HIS A 50 21.24 -5.04 -4.04
C HIS A 50 20.31 -4.06 -4.78
N GLY A 51 19.44 -3.37 -4.05
CA GLY A 51 18.52 -2.38 -4.60
C GLY A 51 17.21 -2.95 -5.15
N LYS A 52 16.98 -4.27 -5.03
CA LYS A 52 15.74 -4.89 -5.51
C LYS A 52 14.58 -4.61 -4.56
N MET A 53 13.42 -4.31 -5.14
CA MET A 53 12.16 -4.13 -4.42
C MET A 53 11.49 -5.47 -4.18
N ASN A 54 11.31 -5.82 -2.90
CA ASN A 54 10.73 -7.09 -2.48
C ASN A 54 9.36 -6.82 -1.84
N LEU A 55 8.29 -7.31 -2.48
CA LEU A 55 6.93 -7.24 -1.96
C LEU A 55 6.84 -8.12 -0.71
N TYR A 56 6.37 -7.57 0.41
CA TYR A 56 6.21 -8.33 1.65
C TYR A 56 4.79 -8.27 2.24
N ALA A 57 3.96 -7.31 1.81
CA ALA A 57 2.57 -7.27 2.20
C ALA A 57 1.67 -6.65 1.12
N ILE A 58 0.46 -7.20 1.00
CA ILE A 58 -0.66 -6.59 0.31
C ILE A 58 -1.75 -6.35 1.35
N VAL A 59 -2.21 -5.11 1.47
CA VAL A 59 -3.19 -4.70 2.48
C VAL A 59 -4.44 -4.16 1.80
N ARG A 60 -5.59 -4.62 2.25
CA ARG A 60 -6.90 -4.11 1.82
C ARG A 60 -7.37 -3.12 2.88
N SER A 61 -7.76 -1.94 2.43
CA SER A 61 -8.29 -0.90 3.28
C SER A 61 -9.78 -0.70 3.01
N TYR A 62 -10.58 -0.92 4.04
CA TYR A 62 -12.02 -0.64 4.04
C TYR A 62 -12.27 0.55 4.98
N TYR A 63 -12.69 0.27 6.22
CA TYR A 63 -12.90 1.27 7.26
C TYR A 63 -11.58 1.95 7.68
N GLY A 64 -11.59 3.28 7.80
CA GLY A 64 -10.41 4.11 8.13
C GLY A 64 -9.61 4.60 6.91
N GLY A 65 -9.81 3.99 5.75
CA GLY A 65 -9.19 4.40 4.48
C GLY A 65 -7.67 4.14 4.39
N LEU A 66 -7.15 4.24 3.15
CA LEU A 66 -5.78 3.89 2.79
C LEU A 66 -4.76 4.57 3.70
N ARG A 67 -4.96 5.85 4.03
CA ARG A 67 -4.06 6.62 4.90
C ARG A 67 -3.90 6.02 6.30
N ALA A 68 -4.99 5.69 6.98
CA ALA A 68 -4.91 5.14 8.33
C ALA A 68 -4.28 3.74 8.31
N THR A 69 -4.67 2.93 7.31
CA THR A 69 -4.13 1.59 7.08
C THR A 69 -2.63 1.62 6.83
N LEU A 70 -2.14 2.49 5.94
CA LEU A 70 -0.72 2.64 5.65
C LEU A 70 0.07 3.08 6.88
N ARG A 71 -0.42 4.07 7.63
CA ARG A 71 0.24 4.54 8.85
C ARG A 71 0.42 3.41 9.87
N SER A 72 -0.58 2.54 10.02
CA SER A 72 -0.50 1.40 10.94
C SER A 72 0.41 0.29 10.40
N ALA A 73 0.39 0.04 9.09
CA ALA A 73 1.13 -1.05 8.45
C ALA A 73 2.64 -0.75 8.28
N THR A 74 3.04 0.51 8.38
CA THR A 74 4.45 0.93 8.33
C THR A 74 5.02 1.22 9.72
N ASP A 75 4.27 0.96 10.80
CA ASP A 75 4.69 1.21 12.17
C ASP A 75 5.08 -0.11 12.86
N PRO A 76 6.36 -0.34 13.19
CA PRO A 76 6.82 -1.56 13.84
C PRO A 76 6.17 -1.84 15.20
N GLU A 77 5.70 -0.82 15.90
CA GLU A 77 5.08 -0.95 17.23
C GLU A 77 3.59 -1.34 17.13
N LEU A 78 2.98 -1.11 15.97
CA LEU A 78 1.58 -1.48 15.70
C LEU A 78 1.45 -2.80 14.93
N GLU A 79 2.51 -3.25 14.26
CA GLU A 79 2.52 -4.49 13.49
C GLU A 79 2.55 -5.73 14.41
N LYS A 80 1.55 -6.60 14.23
CA LYS A 80 1.34 -7.80 15.05
C LYS A 80 1.98 -9.04 14.44
N ASP A 81 2.16 -9.05 13.13
CA ASP A 81 2.85 -10.13 12.44
C ASP A 81 4.36 -10.00 12.66
N GLU A 82 4.96 -10.94 13.39
CA GLU A 82 6.38 -10.90 13.74
C GLU A 82 7.30 -10.85 12.51
N ARG A 83 6.91 -11.50 11.41
CA ARG A 83 7.70 -11.51 10.18
C ARG A 83 7.68 -10.13 9.53
N ARG A 84 6.51 -9.48 9.46
CA ARG A 84 6.39 -8.12 8.93
C ARG A 84 7.08 -7.10 9.82
N ARG A 85 6.92 -7.22 11.15
CA ARG A 85 7.62 -6.39 12.12
C ARG A 85 9.14 -6.49 11.95
N THR A 86 9.66 -7.71 11.79
CA THR A 86 11.08 -7.93 11.53
C THR A 86 11.55 -7.23 10.25
N ILE A 87 10.76 -7.27 9.17
CA ILE A 87 11.07 -6.56 7.92
C ILE A 87 11.10 -5.04 8.15
N LEU A 88 10.11 -4.49 8.85
CA LEU A 88 10.06 -3.06 9.17
C LEU A 88 11.28 -2.62 9.99
N LEU A 89 11.71 -3.41 10.98
CA LEU A 89 12.88 -3.12 11.80
C LEU A 89 14.21 -3.25 11.04
N LEU A 90 14.35 -4.28 10.20
CA LEU A 90 15.57 -4.49 9.40
C LEU A 90 15.73 -3.50 8.25
N HIS A 91 14.62 -2.88 7.81
CA HIS A 91 14.57 -2.05 6.61
C HIS A 91 13.88 -0.70 6.85
N GLU A 92 13.96 -0.13 8.06
CA GLU A 92 13.22 1.07 8.51
C GLU A 92 13.23 2.25 7.51
N GLU A 93 14.37 2.51 6.85
CA GLU A 93 14.50 3.58 5.84
C GLU A 93 14.39 3.11 4.39
N LYS A 94 14.03 1.85 4.17
CA LYS A 94 13.96 1.19 2.86
C LYS A 94 12.59 0.58 2.60
N ILE A 95 11.56 1.06 3.29
CA ILE A 95 10.17 0.69 3.04
C ILE A 95 9.58 1.59 1.96
N PHE A 96 8.85 0.99 1.03
CA PHE A 96 8.16 1.65 -0.06
C PHE A 96 6.73 1.13 -0.18
N PHE A 97 5.85 1.93 -0.76
CA PHE A 97 4.48 1.56 -0.98
C PHE A 97 3.95 2.08 -2.31
N ARG A 98 2.90 1.44 -2.81
CA ARG A 98 2.00 2.01 -3.82
C ARG A 98 0.58 1.62 -3.51
N TYR A 99 -0.37 2.44 -3.95
CA TYR A 99 -1.78 2.24 -3.64
C TYR A 99 -2.66 2.41 -4.88
N SER A 100 -3.88 1.89 -4.78
CA SER A 100 -4.96 2.16 -5.71
C SER A 100 -6.27 2.30 -4.93
N CYS A 101 -7.02 3.34 -5.22
CA CYS A 101 -8.29 3.66 -4.59
C CYS A 101 -9.40 2.81 -5.21
N ILE A 102 -10.37 2.40 -4.38
CA ILE A 102 -11.64 1.89 -4.85
C ILE A 102 -12.63 3.02 -4.70
N GLU A 103 -13.16 3.52 -5.81
CA GLU A 103 -14.35 4.36 -5.78
C GLU A 103 -15.55 3.47 -5.43
N SER A 104 -16.41 3.96 -4.52
CA SER A 104 -17.69 3.31 -4.21
C SER A 104 -18.70 3.56 -5.32
#